data_AF-R6R5S3-F1
#
_entry.id   AF-R6R5S3-F1
#
_cell.length_a   1.000
_cell.length_b   1.000
_cell.length_c   1.000
_cell.angle_alpha   90.00
_cell.angle_beta   90.00
_cell.angle_gamma   90.00
#
_symmetry.space_group_name_H-M   'P 1'
#
loop_
_entity.id
_entity.type
_entity.pdbx_description
1 polymer ?
#
loop_
_entity_poly.entity_id
_entity_poly.type
_entity_poly.pdbx_seq_one_letter_code
_entity_poly.pdbx_strand_id
1 'polypeptide(L)'
;MKRRDFCKVLALSAAALAVPRAAAENTQGAVGRAVADGRYSMRFRSELSLTDVPHDYYYSDSFFAHSALEYDHSLALASLGLVGAAFNTAASDARYWANGEVGREANLADAFAALGFADPVFYHYDIDVGQAGDFVGHGLARKTIPLNGQRTTIVAVILRGGGYGGEWVSNLHTGVGAGHAGFVIPVNEVLTALRNYLARAAAQPGGTGTVKLWVGGYSRGAAVANLLAGRINKELPEIDRKNVFVYTFATPVALTAASYPDYQLDYDNNHNADGTLKTTWAASNIYNILSSGDLVPRVLPAEWGYHRNGNDRFLPSTQNEKELADLDVRGASFSEVPLTISGLATKEDTDGVMERLETFFGSKQQFHDKYEAVLMDMIQCAFLRNEAECTEGYLLTDEEVEARLRGLGNMRNVDEAKLEKSVHNASALSRPLLEKLEQNDGNLTLRGKTYHVEVPQRVQQAVIPVLAVGLYYGIDSGTVAAMARYIFMFMSMKPDSADVAVRAAFCHHCEDYISLMEYYPPADHGMEAYTRA
;
A
#
# COMPACT_ATOMS: atom_id res chain seq x y z
N MET A 1 17.52 -68.17 32.11
CA MET A 1 16.07 -68.14 31.78
C MET A 1 15.42 -67.11 32.71
N LYS A 2 14.82 -65.99 32.29
CA LYS A 2 14.16 -65.61 31.03
C LYS A 2 14.17 -64.07 30.86
N ARG A 3 14.16 -63.63 29.58
CA ARG A 3 13.63 -62.36 29.03
C ARG A 3 14.02 -61.06 29.77
N ARG A 4 15.19 -60.49 29.46
CA ARG A 4 15.40 -59.01 29.37
C ARG A 4 16.79 -58.69 28.79
N ASP A 5 16.99 -59.10 27.53
CA ASP A 5 18.12 -58.68 26.68
C ASP A 5 17.58 -57.94 25.46
N PHE A 6 17.06 -56.73 25.69
CA PHE A 6 16.78 -55.78 24.63
C PHE A 6 17.11 -54.38 25.18
N CYS A 7 18.02 -53.68 24.51
CA CYS A 7 18.71 -52.44 24.91
C CYS A 7 19.88 -52.69 25.89
N LYS A 8 21.09 -53.07 25.47
CA LYS A 8 21.96 -52.49 24.44
C LYS A 8 22.13 -50.95 24.54
N VAL A 9 23.33 -50.59 24.98
CA VAL A 9 24.20 -49.55 24.39
C VAL A 9 23.76 -48.10 24.62
N LEU A 10 24.35 -47.45 25.63
CA LEU A 10 24.97 -46.11 25.54
C LEU A 10 25.44 -45.68 26.94
N ALA A 11 26.59 -46.23 27.35
CA ALA A 11 27.38 -45.72 28.46
C ALA A 11 28.84 -45.80 28.05
N LEU A 12 29.37 -44.71 27.48
CA LEU A 12 30.80 -44.45 27.38
C LEU A 12 31.00 -42.94 27.54
N SER A 13 31.61 -42.63 28.67
CA SER A 13 31.90 -41.29 29.17
C SER A 13 33.15 -40.71 28.53
N ALA A 14 33.15 -39.38 28.41
CA ALA A 14 34.29 -38.47 28.59
C ALA A 14 35.41 -38.43 27.52
N ALA A 15 35.46 -37.31 26.79
CA ALA A 15 36.41 -36.21 27.00
C ALA A 15 36.97 -35.59 25.70
N ALA A 16 36.90 -34.26 25.67
CA ALA A 16 37.71 -33.31 24.90
C ALA A 16 37.46 -33.19 23.38
N LEU A 17 36.77 -32.12 22.98
CA LEU A 17 37.39 -31.01 22.23
C LEU A 17 36.47 -29.78 22.30
N ALA A 18 37.10 -28.65 22.63
CA ALA A 18 36.58 -27.32 22.92
C ALA A 18 35.25 -26.92 22.23
N VAL A 19 34.21 -26.72 23.03
CA VAL A 19 33.13 -25.78 22.68
C VAL A 19 33.69 -24.38 22.96
N PRO A 20 33.68 -23.44 22.00
CA PRO A 20 33.95 -22.06 22.31
C PRO A 20 32.93 -21.63 23.37
N ARG A 21 33.43 -21.19 24.52
CA ARG A 21 32.63 -20.51 25.53
C ARG A 21 32.01 -19.31 24.80
N ALA A 22 30.74 -19.42 24.42
CA ALA A 22 29.97 -18.28 23.95
C ALA A 22 30.16 -17.21 25.02
N ALA A 23 30.68 -16.05 24.61
CA ALA A 23 30.75 -14.90 25.48
C ALA A 23 29.34 -14.73 26.07
N ALA A 24 29.24 -14.63 27.40
CA ALA A 24 27.98 -14.26 28.02
C ALA A 24 27.65 -12.85 27.55
N GLU A 25 26.87 -12.76 26.46
CA GLU A 25 26.38 -11.50 25.95
C GLU A 25 25.44 -10.92 27.00
N ASN A 26 25.62 -9.62 27.25
CA ASN A 26 24.85 -8.90 28.25
C ASN A 26 23.39 -8.77 27.76
N THR A 27 22.54 -9.71 28.16
CA THR A 27 21.10 -9.74 27.84
C THR A 27 20.29 -8.72 28.63
N GLN A 28 20.92 -7.97 29.55
CA GLN A 28 20.26 -6.85 30.24
C GLN A 28 19.77 -5.83 29.20
N GLY A 29 18.47 -5.54 29.25
CA GLY A 29 17.81 -4.57 28.37
C GLY A 29 17.67 -4.97 26.91
N ALA A 30 17.73 -6.27 26.57
CA ALA A 30 17.30 -6.75 25.25
C ALA A 30 15.76 -6.67 25.14
N VAL A 31 15.27 -6.15 24.02
CA VAL A 31 13.83 -6.09 23.68
C VAL A 31 13.56 -7.04 22.53
N GLY A 32 12.41 -7.72 22.56
CA GLY A 32 12.09 -8.74 21.56
C GLY A 32 12.97 -9.99 21.69
N ARG A 33 13.02 -10.81 20.65
CA ARG A 33 13.80 -12.04 20.61
C ARG A 33 14.25 -12.38 19.19
N ALA A 34 15.34 -13.14 19.09
CA ALA A 34 15.67 -13.82 17.86
C ALA A 34 14.63 -14.90 17.55
N VAL A 35 14.43 -15.17 16.27
CA VAL A 35 13.53 -16.23 15.80
C VAL A 35 14.28 -17.20 14.90
N ALA A 36 13.79 -18.43 14.80
CA ALA A 36 14.42 -19.44 13.95
C ALA A 36 14.14 -19.16 12.47
N ASP A 37 15.06 -19.56 11.60
CA ASP A 37 14.81 -19.53 10.17
C ASP A 37 13.61 -20.43 9.83
N GLY A 38 12.63 -19.90 9.10
CA GLY A 38 11.42 -20.66 8.82
C GLY A 38 10.35 -19.87 8.08
N ARG A 39 9.23 -20.53 7.80
CA ARG A 39 8.04 -19.88 7.25
C ARG A 39 7.18 -19.36 8.40
N TYR A 40 6.77 -18.10 8.28
CA TYR A 40 5.90 -17.41 9.22
C TYR A 40 4.65 -16.97 8.50
N SER A 41 3.50 -17.30 9.07
CA SER A 41 2.21 -16.87 8.54
C SER A 41 1.94 -15.44 8.94
N MET A 42 1.72 -14.57 7.94
CA MET A 42 1.30 -13.18 8.14
C MET A 42 -0.01 -12.97 7.40
N ARG A 43 -0.91 -12.19 7.99
CA ARG A 43 -2.21 -11.88 7.40
C ARG A 43 -2.19 -10.52 6.74
N PHE A 44 -2.86 -10.37 5.61
CA PHE A 44 -3.19 -9.08 5.02
C PHE A 44 -4.69 -9.03 4.75
N ARG A 45 -5.28 -7.83 4.80
CA ARG A 45 -6.67 -7.65 4.39
C ARG A 45 -6.73 -7.65 2.87
N SER A 46 -7.35 -8.68 2.30
CA SER A 46 -7.61 -8.74 0.87
C SER A 46 -8.68 -7.73 0.49
N GLU A 47 -8.37 -6.85 -0.46
CA GLU A 47 -9.38 -5.97 -1.07
C GLU A 47 -10.33 -6.73 -2.02
N LEU A 48 -9.96 -7.96 -2.44
CA LEU A 48 -10.79 -8.83 -3.27
C LEU A 48 -11.88 -9.51 -2.45
N SER A 49 -11.49 -10.21 -1.38
CA SER A 49 -12.44 -10.95 -0.53
C SER A 49 -12.98 -10.15 0.63
N LEU A 50 -12.38 -8.99 0.93
CA LEU A 50 -12.69 -8.17 2.12
C LEU A 50 -12.51 -8.95 3.43
N THR A 51 -11.55 -9.87 3.46
CA THR A 51 -11.20 -10.69 4.61
C THR A 51 -9.70 -10.66 4.89
N ASP A 52 -9.31 -10.99 6.12
CA ASP A 52 -7.90 -11.15 6.47
C ASP A 52 -7.40 -12.53 6.00
N VAL A 53 -6.54 -12.53 4.98
CA VAL A 53 -6.01 -13.73 4.33
C VAL A 53 -4.60 -14.04 4.85
N PRO A 54 -4.32 -15.27 5.33
CA PRO A 54 -2.97 -15.67 5.70
C PRO A 54 -2.13 -16.04 4.47
N HIS A 55 -0.85 -15.68 4.50
CA HIS A 55 0.16 -16.21 3.59
C HIS A 55 1.47 -16.46 4.34
N ASP A 56 2.17 -17.52 3.97
CA ASP A 56 3.40 -17.93 4.65
C ASP A 56 4.62 -17.37 3.94
N TYR A 57 5.47 -16.63 4.65
CA TYR A 57 6.70 -16.06 4.10
C TYR A 57 7.93 -16.63 4.81
N TYR A 58 8.99 -16.91 4.06
CA TYR A 58 10.26 -17.30 4.67
C TYR A 58 10.92 -16.07 5.32
N TYR A 59 11.30 -16.20 6.59
CA TYR A 59 11.98 -15.16 7.35
C TYR A 59 13.19 -15.72 8.09
N SER A 60 14.26 -14.91 8.12
CA SER A 60 15.46 -15.14 8.92
C SER A 60 16.00 -13.81 9.47
N ASP A 61 16.45 -13.82 10.72
CA ASP A 61 17.20 -12.71 11.30
C ASP A 61 18.52 -12.43 10.55
N SER A 62 19.05 -13.45 9.86
CA SER A 62 20.28 -13.36 9.08
C SER A 62 20.17 -12.45 7.85
N PHE A 63 18.95 -12.13 7.40
CA PHE A 63 18.76 -11.12 6.35
C PHE A 63 19.37 -9.77 6.70
N PHE A 64 19.48 -9.46 7.99
CA PHE A 64 20.09 -8.21 8.43
C PHE A 64 21.61 -8.31 8.56
N ALA A 65 22.22 -9.49 8.38
CA ALA A 65 23.65 -9.68 8.55
C ALA A 65 24.48 -9.14 7.37
N HIS A 66 23.87 -9.06 6.18
CA HIS A 66 24.49 -8.52 4.97
C HIS A 66 24.21 -7.02 4.80
N SER A 67 24.68 -6.45 3.70
CA SER A 67 24.54 -5.03 3.37
C SER A 67 23.19 -4.75 2.72
N ALA A 68 22.48 -3.72 3.16
CA ALA A 68 21.26 -3.24 2.49
C ALA A 68 21.50 -2.76 1.04
N LEU A 69 22.75 -2.56 0.63
CA LEU A 69 23.13 -2.22 -0.75
C LEU A 69 23.05 -3.40 -1.73
N GLU A 70 22.76 -4.60 -1.22
CA GLU A 70 22.55 -5.82 -1.99
C GLU A 70 21.07 -6.19 -1.94
N TYR A 71 20.48 -6.48 -3.10
CA TYR A 71 19.09 -6.92 -3.13
C TYR A 71 18.98 -8.36 -2.65
N ASP A 72 18.24 -8.55 -1.57
CA ASP A 72 17.77 -9.86 -1.12
C ASP A 72 16.29 -10.04 -1.49
N HIS A 73 16.01 -11.04 -2.32
CA HIS A 73 14.65 -11.36 -2.77
C HIS A 73 13.79 -12.00 -1.68
N SER A 74 14.39 -12.81 -0.81
CA SER A 74 13.68 -13.44 0.30
C SER A 74 13.31 -12.40 1.37
N LEU A 75 14.20 -11.45 1.64
CA LEU A 75 13.85 -10.29 2.47
C LEU A 75 12.79 -9.42 1.80
N ALA A 76 12.81 -9.25 0.47
CA ALA A 76 11.74 -8.55 -0.25
C ALA A 76 10.38 -9.25 -0.06
N LEU A 77 10.29 -10.57 -0.23
CA LEU A 77 9.06 -11.33 0.04
C LEU A 77 8.60 -11.22 1.49
N ALA A 78 9.51 -11.33 2.47
CA ALA A 78 9.18 -11.11 3.88
C ALA A 78 8.69 -9.68 4.15
N SER A 79 9.26 -8.69 3.44
CA SER A 79 8.82 -7.29 3.50
C SER A 79 7.42 -7.13 2.94
N LEU A 80 7.09 -7.80 1.82
CA LEU A 80 5.76 -7.79 1.23
C LEU A 80 4.71 -8.31 2.23
N GLY A 81 4.99 -9.43 2.90
CA GLY A 81 4.11 -9.95 3.94
C GLY A 81 3.92 -9.00 5.11
N LEU A 82 4.99 -8.33 5.55
CA LEU A 82 4.93 -7.38 6.66
C LEU A 82 4.18 -6.09 6.30
N VAL A 83 4.35 -5.55 5.08
CA VAL A 83 3.60 -4.37 4.63
C VAL A 83 2.13 -4.70 4.35
N GLY A 84 1.82 -5.91 3.89
CA GLY A 84 0.44 -6.40 3.77
C GLY A 84 -0.24 -6.51 5.13
N ALA A 85 0.49 -6.94 6.16
CA ALA A 85 0.00 -6.95 7.54
C ALA A 85 -0.26 -5.55 8.11
N ALA A 86 0.35 -4.51 7.56
CA ALA A 86 0.08 -3.14 7.94
C ALA A 86 -1.27 -2.61 7.42
N PHE A 87 -1.99 -3.34 6.57
CA PHE A 87 -3.31 -2.93 6.13
C PHE A 87 -4.29 -2.95 7.30
N ASN A 88 -5.36 -2.14 7.23
CA ASN A 88 -6.43 -2.24 8.23
C ASN A 88 -7.04 -3.63 8.19
N THR A 89 -7.37 -4.18 9.35
CA THR A 89 -8.00 -5.50 9.45
C THR A 89 -9.41 -5.51 8.89
N ALA A 90 -9.85 -6.64 8.34
CA ALA A 90 -11.24 -6.82 7.88
C ALA A 90 -12.25 -6.62 9.03
N ALA A 91 -11.91 -7.08 10.25
CA ALA A 91 -12.76 -6.90 11.41
C ALA A 91 -13.05 -5.42 11.72
N SER A 92 -12.10 -4.52 11.41
CA SER A 92 -12.25 -3.09 11.65
C SER A 92 -13.18 -2.38 10.66
N ASP A 93 -13.54 -3.00 9.53
CA ASP A 93 -14.45 -2.41 8.54
C ASP A 93 -15.85 -2.12 9.12
N ALA A 94 -16.27 -2.93 10.10
CA ALA A 94 -17.50 -2.73 10.86
C ALA A 94 -17.45 -1.53 11.82
N ARG A 95 -16.30 -0.85 11.93
CA ARG A 95 -16.07 0.35 12.75
C ARG A 95 -15.38 1.45 11.95
N TYR A 96 -15.69 1.52 10.66
CA TYR A 96 -15.06 2.44 9.70
C TYR A 96 -15.02 3.90 10.20
N TRP A 97 -16.14 4.39 10.71
CA TRP A 97 -16.38 5.76 11.19
C TRP A 97 -15.76 6.07 12.56
N ALA A 98 -15.26 5.05 13.28
CA ALA A 98 -14.92 5.19 14.68
C ALA A 98 -13.52 5.79 14.87
N ASN A 99 -13.37 6.72 15.80
CA ASN A 99 -12.07 7.06 16.39
C ASN A 99 -11.79 6.14 17.59
N GLY A 100 -10.51 5.90 17.87
CA GLY A 100 -10.01 5.02 18.92
C GLY A 100 -9.57 3.64 18.44
N GLU A 101 -9.16 2.81 19.40
CA GLU A 101 -8.66 1.45 19.18
C GLU A 101 -9.82 0.51 18.80
N VAL A 102 -9.87 0.12 17.52
CA VAL A 102 -10.83 -0.87 16.99
C VAL A 102 -10.13 -2.07 16.32
N GLY A 103 -8.83 -2.24 16.59
CA GLY A 103 -8.02 -3.36 16.11
C GLY A 103 -7.61 -3.25 14.64
N ARG A 104 -7.44 -2.04 14.12
CA ARG A 104 -7.03 -1.81 12.72
C ARG A 104 -5.60 -2.32 12.46
N GLU A 105 -4.75 -2.21 13.47
CA GLU A 105 -3.34 -2.57 13.47
C GLU A 105 -3.08 -4.04 13.82
N ALA A 106 -4.10 -4.82 14.15
CA ALA A 106 -3.93 -6.13 14.79
C ALA A 106 -3.12 -7.12 13.94
N ASN A 107 -3.30 -7.14 12.62
CA ASN A 107 -2.48 -7.98 11.72
C ASN A 107 -0.98 -7.62 11.81
N LEU A 108 -0.65 -6.33 11.87
CA LEU A 108 0.74 -5.86 11.98
C LEU A 108 1.33 -6.18 13.36
N ALA A 109 0.54 -6.01 14.42
CA ALA A 109 0.92 -6.38 15.78
C ALA A 109 1.26 -7.88 15.87
N ASP A 110 0.41 -8.73 15.29
CA ASP A 110 0.62 -10.17 15.22
C ASP A 110 1.87 -10.52 14.40
N ALA A 111 2.07 -9.88 13.25
CA ALA A 111 3.25 -10.07 12.40
C ALA A 111 4.55 -9.67 13.15
N PHE A 112 4.56 -8.52 13.83
CA PHE A 112 5.69 -8.11 14.66
C PHE A 112 6.00 -9.15 15.74
N ALA A 113 4.99 -9.61 16.48
CA ALA A 113 5.16 -10.61 17.52
C ALA A 113 5.67 -11.96 16.97
N ALA A 114 5.13 -12.41 15.84
CA ALA A 114 5.54 -13.64 15.16
C ALA A 114 7.01 -13.60 14.74
N LEU A 115 7.46 -12.46 14.21
CA LEU A 115 8.85 -12.21 13.82
C LEU A 115 9.77 -11.82 15.00
N GLY A 116 9.27 -11.89 16.23
CA GLY A 116 10.05 -11.65 17.45
C GLY A 116 10.33 -10.19 17.78
N PHE A 117 9.68 -9.25 17.09
CA PHE A 117 9.70 -7.82 17.44
C PHE A 117 8.82 -7.57 18.68
N ALA A 118 9.16 -6.51 19.42
CA ALA A 118 8.44 -6.04 20.59
C ALA A 118 8.50 -4.50 20.67
N ASP A 119 7.88 -3.94 21.71
CA ASP A 119 7.72 -2.48 21.90
C ASP A 119 7.04 -1.83 20.67
N PRO A 120 5.89 -2.36 20.19
CA PRO A 120 5.21 -1.79 19.04
C PRO A 120 4.59 -0.43 19.38
N VAL A 121 4.62 0.49 18.42
CA VAL A 121 3.86 1.74 18.43
C VAL A 121 3.16 1.89 17.09
N PHE A 122 1.94 2.44 17.11
CA PHE A 122 1.10 2.61 15.94
C PHE A 122 0.58 4.05 15.88
N TYR A 123 0.55 4.60 14.68
CA TYR A 123 0.09 5.97 14.42
C TYR A 123 -0.99 5.93 13.32
N HIS A 124 -2.05 6.73 13.47
CA HIS A 124 -3.20 6.84 12.56
C HIS A 124 -3.98 5.54 12.31
N TYR A 125 -3.86 4.56 13.21
CA TYR A 125 -4.74 3.39 13.28
C TYR A 125 -5.97 3.65 14.19
N ASP A 126 -5.93 4.72 14.97
CA ASP A 126 -6.92 5.14 15.95
C ASP A 126 -7.86 6.25 15.43
N ILE A 127 -7.85 6.53 14.14
CA ILE A 127 -8.72 7.56 13.55
C ILE A 127 -9.78 6.94 12.65
N ASP A 128 -10.85 7.69 12.41
CA ASP A 128 -11.87 7.40 11.39
C ASP A 128 -11.21 7.11 10.03
N VAL A 129 -11.54 5.97 9.42
CA VAL A 129 -10.98 5.55 8.12
C VAL A 129 -11.40 6.50 7.00
N GLY A 130 -12.56 7.17 7.13
CA GLY A 130 -13.04 8.19 6.21
C GLY A 130 -12.33 9.54 6.35
N GLN A 131 -11.54 9.75 7.41
CA GLN A 131 -10.81 11.00 7.61
C GLN A 131 -9.78 11.19 6.50
N ALA A 132 -9.92 12.30 5.76
CA ALA A 132 -8.96 12.69 4.74
C ALA A 132 -7.85 13.57 5.31
N GLY A 133 -6.67 13.47 4.71
CA GLY A 133 -5.54 14.33 5.02
C GLY A 133 -4.22 13.78 4.51
N ASP A 134 -3.19 14.63 4.56
CA ASP A 134 -1.83 14.28 4.15
C ASP A 134 -1.06 13.57 5.28
N PHE A 135 -1.59 12.44 5.73
CA PHE A 135 -0.97 11.57 6.74
C PHE A 135 -0.88 10.12 6.23
N VAL A 136 -0.21 9.26 7.01
CA VAL A 136 -0.08 7.83 6.69
C VAL A 136 -0.05 7.00 7.97
N GLY A 137 -0.91 5.99 8.03
CA GLY A 137 -0.82 4.94 9.05
C GLY A 137 0.57 4.29 9.06
N HIS A 138 1.19 4.15 10.22
CA HIS A 138 2.49 3.49 10.31
C HIS A 138 2.72 2.84 11.67
N GLY A 139 3.49 1.75 11.66
CA GLY A 139 3.89 1.00 12.84
C GLY A 139 5.41 0.92 12.97
N LEU A 140 5.91 1.03 14.20
CA LEU A 140 7.31 0.74 14.52
C LEU A 140 7.40 -0.33 15.59
N ALA A 141 8.34 -1.25 15.44
CA ALA A 141 8.68 -2.23 16.46
C ALA A 141 10.18 -2.55 16.41
N ARG A 142 10.76 -3.06 17.49
CA ARG A 142 12.18 -3.45 17.51
C ARG A 142 12.43 -4.81 18.11
N LYS A 143 13.57 -5.39 17.73
CA LYS A 143 14.22 -6.45 18.48
C LYS A 143 15.71 -6.20 18.60
N THR A 144 16.31 -6.68 19.68
CA THR A 144 17.74 -6.60 19.92
C THR A 144 18.31 -7.98 20.06
N ILE A 145 19.15 -8.36 19.11
CA ILE A 145 19.66 -9.73 18.94
C ILE A 145 21.16 -9.70 18.67
N PRO A 146 21.88 -10.81 18.87
CA PRO A 146 23.25 -10.90 18.44
C PRO A 146 23.28 -11.22 16.96
N LEU A 147 23.94 -10.36 16.19
CA LEU A 147 24.09 -10.51 14.76
C LEU A 147 25.57 -10.32 14.42
N ASN A 148 26.18 -11.30 13.74
CA ASN A 148 27.63 -11.34 13.49
C ASN A 148 28.48 -11.14 14.77
N GLY A 149 28.02 -11.68 15.91
CA GLY A 149 28.68 -11.55 17.21
C GLY A 149 28.63 -10.14 17.82
N GLN A 150 27.76 -9.26 17.31
CA GLN A 150 27.54 -7.91 17.83
C GLN A 150 26.09 -7.73 18.27
N ARG A 151 25.89 -7.03 19.39
CA ARG A 151 24.56 -6.54 19.80
C ARG A 151 24.03 -5.61 18.70
N THR A 152 22.91 -6.01 18.11
CA THR A 152 22.26 -5.29 17.01
C THR A 152 20.79 -5.09 17.32
N THR A 153 20.31 -3.86 17.23
CA THR A 153 18.88 -3.54 17.28
C THR A 153 18.35 -3.37 15.86
N ILE A 154 17.40 -4.22 15.47
CA ILE A 154 16.64 -4.08 14.22
C ILE A 154 15.35 -3.33 14.56
N VAL A 155 15.08 -2.23 13.87
CA VAL A 155 13.85 -1.44 13.98
C VAL A 155 13.06 -1.57 12.68
N ALA A 156 11.87 -2.13 12.74
CA ALA A 156 10.92 -2.13 11.63
C ALA A 156 10.16 -0.81 11.61
N VAL A 157 10.01 -0.21 10.43
CA VAL A 157 9.23 1.00 10.16
C VAL A 157 8.33 0.70 8.96
N ILE A 158 7.08 0.37 9.24
CA ILE A 158 6.17 -0.22 8.25
C ILE A 158 4.99 0.72 8.04
N LEU A 159 4.82 1.19 6.81
CA LEU A 159 3.82 2.18 6.43
C LEU A 159 2.64 1.50 5.75
N ARG A 160 1.43 1.84 6.22
CA ARG A 160 0.15 1.28 5.77
C ARG A 160 -0.09 1.58 4.29
N GLY A 161 -0.50 0.55 3.57
CA GLY A 161 -0.68 0.58 2.12
C GLY A 161 -2.02 0.06 1.58
N GLY A 162 -2.91 -0.40 2.46
CA GLY A 162 -4.24 -0.92 2.10
C GLY A 162 -5.22 -0.86 3.27
N GLY A 163 -6.51 -1.07 3.01
CA GLY A 163 -7.59 -0.94 3.98
C GLY A 163 -7.81 0.48 4.54
N TYR A 164 -7.08 1.49 4.05
CA TYR A 164 -7.29 2.90 4.39
C TYR A 164 -8.33 3.54 3.47
N GLY A 165 -8.95 4.64 3.91
CA GLY A 165 -10.02 5.33 3.19
C GLY A 165 -9.65 6.74 2.77
N GLY A 166 -10.06 7.74 3.56
CA GLY A 166 -9.86 9.15 3.28
C GLY A 166 -8.39 9.56 3.07
N GLU A 167 -7.43 8.84 3.67
CA GLU A 167 -5.99 8.99 3.37
C GLU A 167 -5.67 8.90 1.87
N TRP A 168 -6.43 8.10 1.11
CA TRP A 168 -6.21 7.89 -0.32
C TRP A 168 -6.43 9.16 -1.14
N VAL A 169 -7.28 10.08 -0.67
CA VAL A 169 -7.53 11.38 -1.31
C VAL A 169 -6.21 12.13 -1.58
N SER A 170 -5.27 12.03 -0.64
CA SER A 170 -3.97 12.69 -0.72
C SER A 170 -3.08 12.12 -1.84
N ASN A 171 -3.42 10.99 -2.45
CA ASN A 171 -2.73 10.48 -3.65
C ASN A 171 -2.98 11.35 -4.89
N LEU A 172 -4.02 12.20 -4.86
CA LEU A 172 -4.31 13.18 -5.90
C LEU A 172 -3.73 14.57 -5.59
N HIS A 173 -3.20 14.78 -4.38
CA HIS A 173 -2.67 16.07 -3.95
C HIS A 173 -1.25 16.26 -4.48
N THR A 174 -1.12 16.63 -5.75
CA THR A 174 0.16 16.95 -6.37
C THR A 174 0.73 18.26 -5.82
N GLY A 175 -0.14 19.25 -5.66
CA GLY A 175 0.17 20.58 -5.15
C GLY A 175 1.03 21.43 -6.08
N VAL A 176 1.24 22.69 -5.69
CA VAL A 176 2.02 23.69 -6.45
C VAL A 176 3.55 23.49 -6.39
N GLY A 177 4.02 22.68 -5.45
CA GLY A 177 5.45 22.45 -5.22
C GLY A 177 6.06 21.49 -6.24
N ALA A 178 7.38 21.35 -6.24
CA ALA A 178 8.05 20.45 -7.18
C ALA A 178 7.77 18.96 -6.87
N GLY A 179 7.72 18.54 -5.60
CA GLY A 179 7.36 17.16 -5.21
C GLY A 179 5.86 16.97 -5.04
N HIS A 180 5.39 15.72 -5.01
CA HIS A 180 4.00 15.37 -4.75
C HIS A 180 3.62 15.68 -3.29
N ALA A 181 2.84 16.73 -3.07
CA ALA A 181 2.57 17.27 -1.74
C ALA A 181 2.01 16.20 -0.78
N GLY A 182 1.04 15.42 -1.23
CA GLY A 182 0.40 14.39 -0.42
C GLY A 182 1.30 13.25 0.05
N PHE A 183 2.47 13.07 -0.58
CA PHE A 183 3.48 12.10 -0.14
C PHE A 183 4.62 12.76 0.63
N VAL A 184 4.98 14.00 0.30
CA VAL A 184 6.08 14.74 0.93
C VAL A 184 5.73 15.19 2.36
N ILE A 185 4.51 15.67 2.56
CA ILE A 185 4.02 16.20 3.84
C ILE A 185 4.12 15.17 4.98
N PRO A 186 3.61 13.92 4.84
CA PRO A 186 3.63 12.95 5.94
C PRO A 186 5.03 12.49 6.38
N VAL A 187 6.07 12.64 5.54
CA VAL A 187 7.43 12.15 5.84
C VAL A 187 8.00 12.78 7.11
N ASN A 188 7.70 14.06 7.36
CA ASN A 188 8.20 14.74 8.56
C ASN A 188 7.68 14.11 9.85
N GLU A 189 6.41 13.69 9.84
CA GLU A 189 5.80 13.04 10.98
C GLU A 189 6.43 11.68 11.25
N VAL A 190 6.56 10.85 10.20
CA VAL A 190 7.16 9.50 10.31
C VAL A 190 8.63 9.58 10.75
N LEU A 191 9.40 10.53 10.21
CA LEU A 191 10.79 10.74 10.64
C LEU A 191 10.88 11.17 12.11
N THR A 192 9.95 12.01 12.56
CA THR A 192 9.87 12.45 13.97
C THR A 192 9.53 11.27 14.89
N ALA A 193 8.56 10.44 14.50
CA ALA A 193 8.22 9.21 15.21
C ALA A 193 9.43 8.28 15.32
N LEU A 194 10.15 8.05 14.21
CA LEU A 194 11.37 7.23 14.18
C LEU A 194 12.46 7.78 15.12
N ARG A 195 12.74 9.09 15.07
CA ARG A 195 13.74 9.73 15.95
C ARG A 195 13.41 9.54 17.42
N ASN A 196 12.16 9.80 17.79
CA ASN A 196 11.70 9.62 19.16
C ASN A 196 11.80 8.15 19.59
N TYR A 197 11.46 7.23 18.69
CA TYR A 197 11.57 5.80 18.93
C TYR A 197 13.02 5.33 19.13
N LEU A 198 13.95 5.80 18.30
CA LEU A 198 15.38 5.51 18.41
C LEU A 198 16.00 6.10 19.67
N ALA A 199 15.66 7.34 20.03
CA ALA A 199 16.12 7.98 21.27
C ALA A 199 15.64 7.20 22.51
N ARG A 200 14.38 6.76 22.53
CA ARG A 200 13.84 5.90 23.59
C ARG A 200 14.55 4.55 23.65
N ALA A 201 14.91 3.96 22.51
CA ALA A 201 15.67 2.72 22.46
C ALA A 201 17.09 2.89 23.01
N ALA A 202 17.77 3.98 22.65
CA ALA A 202 19.13 4.28 23.10
C ALA A 202 19.22 4.56 24.61
N ALA A 203 18.14 5.07 25.21
CA ALA A 203 18.05 5.31 26.65
C ALA A 203 17.88 4.03 27.50
N GLN A 204 17.60 2.87 26.89
CA GLN A 204 17.46 1.62 27.63
C GLN A 204 18.82 1.10 28.14
N PRO A 205 18.87 0.41 29.29
CA PRO A 205 20.09 -0.25 29.76
C PRO A 205 20.70 -1.15 28.68
N GLY A 206 22.00 -1.00 28.42
CA GLY A 206 22.70 -1.73 27.36
C GLY A 206 22.64 -1.09 25.97
N GLY A 207 21.85 -0.02 25.78
CA GLY A 207 21.75 0.74 24.52
C GLY A 207 21.29 -0.09 23.33
N THR A 208 21.43 0.46 22.12
CA THR A 208 21.03 -0.20 20.86
C THR A 208 22.11 -1.08 20.25
N GLY A 209 23.39 -0.86 20.58
CA GLY A 209 24.48 -1.40 19.76
C GLY A 209 24.36 -0.90 18.32
N THR A 210 24.64 -1.76 17.34
CA THR A 210 24.44 -1.44 15.92
C THR A 210 22.95 -1.33 15.60
N VAL A 211 22.51 -0.21 15.01
CA VAL A 211 21.13 -0.05 14.56
C VAL A 211 21.00 -0.48 13.10
N LYS A 212 19.98 -1.29 12.80
CA LYS A 212 19.53 -1.61 11.45
C LYS A 212 18.06 -1.23 11.30
N LEU A 213 17.72 -0.55 10.22
CA LEU A 213 16.35 -0.15 9.91
C LEU A 213 15.79 -1.07 8.82
N TRP A 214 14.57 -1.55 9.02
CA TRP A 214 13.79 -2.25 8.01
C TRP A 214 12.58 -1.38 7.67
N VAL A 215 12.68 -0.64 6.58
CA VAL A 215 11.67 0.31 6.13
C VAL A 215 10.87 -0.32 5.01
N GLY A 216 9.55 -0.34 5.14
CA GLY A 216 8.68 -0.92 4.13
C GLY A 216 7.36 -0.18 3.98
N GLY A 217 6.81 -0.22 2.78
CA GLY A 217 5.45 0.24 2.52
C GLY A 217 4.90 -0.35 1.23
N TYR A 218 3.58 -0.25 1.07
CA TYR A 218 2.85 -0.63 -0.13
C TYR A 218 2.06 0.59 -0.63
N SER A 219 1.94 0.81 -1.94
CA SER A 219 1.15 1.89 -2.54
C SER A 219 1.50 3.28 -1.98
N ARG A 220 0.54 4.05 -1.45
CA ARG A 220 0.79 5.30 -0.72
C ARG A 220 1.89 5.16 0.35
N GLY A 221 1.83 4.12 1.18
CA GLY A 221 2.84 3.85 2.21
C GLY A 221 4.23 3.63 1.62
N ALA A 222 4.31 3.01 0.42
CA ALA A 222 5.55 2.85 -0.33
C ALA A 222 6.14 4.19 -0.79
N ALA A 223 5.33 5.12 -1.30
CA ALA A 223 5.81 6.45 -1.68
C ALA A 223 6.43 7.18 -0.48
N VAL A 224 5.74 7.18 0.67
CA VAL A 224 6.26 7.82 1.89
C VAL A 224 7.52 7.11 2.41
N ALA A 225 7.59 5.78 2.35
CA ALA A 225 8.77 5.00 2.72
C ALA A 225 10.00 5.31 1.83
N ASN A 226 9.77 5.42 0.52
CA ASN A 226 10.79 5.77 -0.48
C ASN A 226 11.38 7.17 -0.22
N LEU A 227 10.52 8.13 0.12
CA LEU A 227 10.91 9.50 0.49
C LEU A 227 11.60 9.57 1.86
N LEU A 228 11.10 8.82 2.85
CA LEU A 228 11.67 8.71 4.19
C LEU A 228 13.11 8.19 4.12
N ALA A 229 13.41 7.25 3.24
CA ALA A 229 14.76 6.72 3.05
C ALA A 229 15.77 7.81 2.67
N GLY A 230 15.40 8.76 1.80
CA GLY A 230 16.24 9.91 1.47
C GLY A 230 16.51 10.79 2.70
N ARG A 231 15.47 11.05 3.50
CA ARG A 231 15.58 11.83 4.74
C ARG A 231 16.40 11.14 5.81
N ILE A 232 16.27 9.81 5.97
CA ILE A 232 17.10 9.03 6.90
C ILE A 232 18.57 9.16 6.52
N ASN A 233 18.91 8.96 5.24
CA ASN A 233 20.30 9.03 4.78
C ASN A 233 20.93 10.41 5.03
N LYS A 234 20.14 11.49 4.92
CA LYS A 234 20.63 12.85 5.14
C LYS A 234 20.66 13.26 6.61
N GLU A 235 19.63 12.91 7.38
CA GLU A 235 19.42 13.48 8.71
C GLU A 235 19.59 12.50 9.89
N LEU A 236 19.92 11.24 9.61
CA LEU A 236 20.38 10.24 10.58
C LEU A 236 21.71 9.62 10.11
N PRO A 237 22.77 10.44 9.84
CA PRO A 237 24.03 9.96 9.27
C PRO A 237 24.80 8.99 10.17
N GLU A 238 24.41 8.86 11.45
CA GLU A 238 24.92 7.86 12.37
C GLU A 238 24.50 6.42 12.03
N ILE A 239 23.45 6.24 11.21
CA ILE A 239 23.04 4.94 10.68
C ILE A 239 23.58 4.81 9.26
N ASP A 240 24.66 4.03 9.11
CA ASP A 240 25.24 3.75 7.80
C ASP A 240 24.17 3.23 6.83
N ARG A 241 24.16 3.74 5.60
CA ARG A 241 23.25 3.36 4.53
C ARG A 241 23.13 1.85 4.31
N LYS A 242 24.23 1.11 4.52
CA LYS A 242 24.23 -0.38 4.43
C LYS A 242 23.41 -1.07 5.53
N ASN A 243 22.93 -0.33 6.52
CA ASN A 243 22.08 -0.79 7.60
C ASN A 243 20.62 -0.32 7.46
N VAL A 244 20.25 0.31 6.35
CA VAL A 244 18.89 0.81 6.11
C VAL A 244 18.29 0.04 4.93
N PHE A 245 17.55 -1.02 5.23
CA PHE A 245 16.93 -1.92 4.25
C PHE A 245 15.56 -1.37 3.85
N VAL A 246 15.41 -0.93 2.59
CA VAL A 246 14.18 -0.30 2.11
C VAL A 246 13.57 -1.10 0.98
N TYR A 247 12.40 -1.67 1.23
CA TYR A 247 11.63 -2.45 0.26
C TYR A 247 10.24 -1.85 0.12
N THR A 248 9.91 -1.43 -1.09
CA THR A 248 8.63 -0.79 -1.36
C THR A 248 7.92 -1.50 -2.51
N PHE A 249 6.59 -1.52 -2.46
CA PHE A 249 5.76 -2.27 -3.40
C PHE A 249 4.69 -1.37 -3.98
N ALA A 250 4.43 -1.50 -5.27
CA ALA A 250 3.45 -0.70 -5.98
C ALA A 250 3.67 0.82 -5.79
N THR A 251 4.93 1.23 -5.72
CA THR A 251 5.37 2.56 -5.28
C THR A 251 5.00 3.63 -6.31
N PRO A 252 4.11 4.58 -5.99
CA PRO A 252 3.87 5.76 -6.82
C PRO A 252 5.14 6.59 -7.01
N VAL A 253 5.28 7.26 -8.16
CA VAL A 253 6.30 8.31 -8.33
C VAL A 253 5.94 9.53 -7.48
N ALA A 254 6.94 10.29 -7.01
CA ALA A 254 6.71 11.38 -6.06
C ALA A 254 7.61 12.61 -6.24
N LEU A 255 8.72 12.50 -6.97
CA LEU A 255 9.72 13.57 -7.08
C LEU A 255 9.99 13.96 -8.52
N THR A 256 10.19 15.25 -8.75
CA THR A 256 10.86 15.78 -9.95
C THR A 256 12.33 16.06 -9.66
N ALA A 257 13.15 16.23 -10.69
CA ALA A 257 14.55 16.56 -10.52
C ALA A 257 14.77 17.84 -9.70
N ALA A 258 13.84 18.79 -9.76
CA ALA A 258 13.85 20.03 -8.98
C ALA A 258 13.31 19.87 -7.54
N SER A 259 12.75 18.72 -7.19
CA SER A 259 12.06 18.49 -5.92
C SER A 259 13.02 18.24 -4.77
N TYR A 260 12.88 19.05 -3.71
CA TYR A 260 13.39 18.82 -2.35
C TYR A 260 14.65 17.93 -2.29
N PRO A 261 15.87 18.48 -2.50
CA PRO A 261 17.10 17.69 -2.52
C PRO A 261 17.31 16.80 -1.28
N ASP A 262 16.77 17.19 -0.12
CA ASP A 262 16.75 16.39 1.12
C ASP A 262 15.99 15.05 1.03
N TYR A 263 15.08 14.92 0.06
CA TYR A 263 14.24 13.76 -0.15
C TYR A 263 14.74 12.86 -1.28
N GLN A 264 15.74 13.31 -2.05
CA GLN A 264 16.32 12.53 -3.15
C GLN A 264 17.45 11.62 -2.65
N LEU A 265 17.42 10.34 -3.02
CA LEU A 265 18.49 9.38 -2.80
C LEU A 265 18.52 8.39 -3.95
N ASP A 266 19.56 8.45 -4.78
CA ASP A 266 19.60 7.78 -6.08
C ASP A 266 18.33 8.06 -6.90
N TYR A 267 18.04 9.34 -7.11
CA TYR A 267 16.89 9.77 -7.89
C TYR A 267 16.94 9.20 -9.32
N ASP A 268 15.83 8.62 -9.77
CA ASP A 268 15.68 8.00 -11.10
C ASP A 268 16.80 7.00 -11.43
N ASN A 269 17.15 6.13 -10.48
CA ASN A 269 18.38 5.33 -10.57
C ASN A 269 18.39 4.32 -11.73
N ASN A 270 17.26 4.08 -12.39
CA ASN A 270 17.20 3.21 -13.56
C ASN A 270 17.71 3.90 -14.84
N HIS A 271 17.78 5.23 -14.86
CA HIS A 271 18.22 6.00 -16.02
C HIS A 271 19.58 6.67 -15.80
N ASN A 272 20.26 6.95 -16.90
CA ASN A 272 21.42 7.83 -16.97
C ASN A 272 20.97 9.30 -16.92
N ALA A 273 21.92 10.22 -16.73
CA ALA A 273 21.62 11.66 -16.67
C ALA A 273 21.03 12.23 -17.97
N ASP A 274 21.16 11.52 -19.10
CA ASP A 274 20.54 11.86 -20.39
C ASP A 274 19.14 11.24 -20.60
N GLY A 275 18.61 10.54 -19.58
CA GLY A 275 17.32 9.86 -19.61
C GLY A 275 17.34 8.47 -20.25
N THR A 276 18.49 7.98 -20.73
CA THR A 276 18.58 6.63 -21.30
C THR A 276 18.55 5.56 -20.21
N LEU A 277 17.88 4.43 -20.46
CA LEU A 277 17.82 3.32 -19.53
C LEU A 277 19.21 2.68 -19.33
N LYS A 278 19.57 2.38 -18.08
CA LYS A 278 20.80 1.64 -17.77
C LYS A 278 20.65 0.16 -18.14
N THR A 279 21.77 -0.49 -18.44
CA THR A 279 21.82 -1.93 -18.71
C THR A 279 21.85 -2.78 -17.44
N THR A 280 22.20 -2.20 -16.29
CA THR A 280 22.23 -2.83 -14.97
C THR A 280 21.90 -1.81 -13.88
N TRP A 281 21.27 -2.25 -12.79
CA TRP A 281 21.07 -1.41 -11.60
C TRP A 281 22.40 -0.96 -10.97
N ALA A 282 22.45 0.30 -10.54
CA ALA A 282 23.51 0.78 -9.67
C ALA A 282 23.26 0.36 -8.20
N ALA A 283 24.28 0.47 -7.35
CA ALA A 283 24.13 0.21 -5.93
C ALA A 283 23.10 1.18 -5.32
N SER A 284 22.15 0.63 -4.58
CA SER A 284 21.12 1.38 -3.84
C SER A 284 20.69 0.57 -2.63
N ASN A 285 20.16 1.22 -1.60
CA ASN A 285 19.49 0.55 -0.48
C ASN A 285 17.95 0.63 -0.58
N ILE A 286 17.44 1.17 -1.68
CA ILE A 286 16.02 1.33 -1.96
C ILE A 286 15.66 0.47 -3.16
N TYR A 287 14.75 -0.47 -2.96
CA TYR A 287 14.22 -1.35 -3.99
C TYR A 287 12.71 -1.15 -4.11
N ASN A 288 12.26 -0.68 -5.27
CA ASN A 288 10.84 -0.54 -5.58
C ASN A 288 10.43 -1.70 -6.47
N ILE A 289 9.54 -2.55 -5.98
CA ILE A 289 9.03 -3.72 -6.71
C ILE A 289 7.69 -3.32 -7.31
N LEU A 290 7.57 -3.42 -8.63
CA LEU A 290 6.46 -2.85 -9.40
C LEU A 290 5.89 -3.90 -10.36
N SER A 291 4.57 -4.08 -10.43
CA SER A 291 3.94 -4.92 -11.46
C SER A 291 3.84 -4.12 -12.77
N SER A 292 4.22 -4.71 -13.91
CA SER A 292 4.23 -4.01 -15.21
C SER A 292 2.83 -3.61 -15.68
N GLY A 293 1.80 -4.34 -15.25
CA GLY A 293 0.40 -4.02 -15.51
C GLY A 293 -0.21 -3.02 -14.53
N ASP A 294 0.44 -2.74 -13.39
CA ASP A 294 -0.12 -1.88 -12.35
C ASP A 294 -0.11 -0.40 -12.75
N LEU A 295 -1.29 0.20 -12.71
CA LEU A 295 -1.51 1.60 -13.02
C LEU A 295 -0.94 2.53 -11.93
N VAL A 296 -1.04 2.16 -10.65
CA VAL A 296 -0.78 3.08 -9.51
C VAL A 296 0.67 3.60 -9.47
N PRO A 297 1.71 2.77 -9.73
CA PRO A 297 3.08 3.25 -9.85
C PRO A 297 3.31 4.30 -10.95
N ARG A 298 2.34 4.48 -11.85
CA ARG A 298 2.48 5.19 -13.11
C ARG A 298 1.54 6.39 -13.26
N VAL A 299 0.54 6.55 -12.38
CA VAL A 299 -0.55 7.56 -12.48
C VAL A 299 -0.08 8.99 -12.68
N LEU A 300 1.10 9.36 -12.16
CA LEU A 300 1.72 10.66 -12.47
C LEU A 300 2.75 10.42 -13.60
N PRO A 301 2.51 10.98 -14.80
CA PRO A 301 3.36 10.73 -15.97
C PRO A 301 4.82 11.12 -15.72
N ALA A 302 5.75 10.32 -16.25
CA ALA A 302 7.18 10.67 -16.26
C ALA A 302 7.43 11.95 -17.09
N GLU A 303 6.53 12.22 -18.04
CA GLU A 303 6.44 13.42 -18.87
C GLU A 303 6.19 14.69 -18.04
N TRP A 304 5.62 14.55 -16.84
CA TRP A 304 5.52 15.63 -15.86
C TRP A 304 6.80 15.77 -15.00
N GLY A 305 7.81 14.95 -15.28
CA GLY A 305 9.10 14.89 -14.62
C GLY A 305 9.11 14.05 -13.35
N TYR A 306 8.07 13.26 -13.07
CA TYR A 306 7.97 12.49 -11.83
C TYR A 306 8.69 11.14 -11.89
N HIS A 307 9.55 10.88 -10.91
CA HIS A 307 10.30 9.64 -10.72
C HIS A 307 10.34 9.24 -9.23
N ARG A 308 10.96 8.09 -8.96
CA ARG A 308 11.23 7.53 -7.63
C ARG A 308 12.71 7.65 -7.26
N ASN A 309 13.00 7.49 -5.98
CA ASN A 309 14.35 7.16 -5.51
C ASN A 309 14.63 5.67 -5.69
N GLY A 310 15.91 5.30 -5.86
CA GLY A 310 16.36 3.92 -5.81
C GLY A 310 16.10 3.12 -7.08
N ASN A 311 16.19 1.80 -6.93
CA ASN A 311 16.11 0.85 -8.05
C ASN A 311 14.66 0.39 -8.27
N ASP A 312 14.09 0.76 -9.41
CA ASP A 312 12.81 0.20 -9.87
C ASP A 312 13.05 -1.20 -10.44
N ARG A 313 12.27 -2.18 -9.99
CA ARG A 313 12.37 -3.58 -10.43
C ARG A 313 10.99 -4.06 -10.84
N PHE A 314 10.77 -4.09 -12.15
CA PHE A 314 9.49 -4.42 -12.73
C PHE A 314 9.31 -5.94 -12.82
N LEU A 315 8.26 -6.46 -12.19
CA LEU A 315 7.76 -7.80 -12.42
C LEU A 315 7.05 -7.82 -13.78
N PRO A 316 7.30 -8.81 -14.63
CA PRO A 316 6.67 -8.87 -15.95
C PRO A 316 5.16 -9.05 -15.85
N SER A 317 4.43 -8.43 -16.78
CA SER A 317 3.17 -9.01 -17.24
C SER A 317 3.47 -10.12 -18.24
N THR A 318 2.53 -11.03 -18.49
CA THR A 318 2.76 -12.16 -19.40
C THR A 318 1.55 -12.45 -20.28
N GLN A 319 1.83 -12.78 -21.53
CA GLN A 319 0.88 -13.35 -22.49
C GLN A 319 1.17 -14.82 -22.75
N ASN A 320 2.20 -15.38 -22.10
CA ASN A 320 2.54 -16.77 -22.23
C ASN A 320 1.46 -17.64 -21.58
N GLU A 321 0.77 -18.45 -22.39
CA GLU A 321 -0.38 -19.26 -21.93
C GLU A 321 -0.05 -20.16 -20.72
N LYS A 322 1.17 -20.69 -20.66
CA LYS A 322 1.59 -21.55 -19.55
C LYS A 322 1.83 -20.76 -18.29
N GLU A 323 2.53 -19.62 -18.38
CA GLU A 323 2.77 -18.76 -17.22
C GLU A 323 1.44 -18.23 -16.66
N LEU A 324 0.53 -17.81 -17.54
CA LEU A 324 -0.81 -17.38 -17.16
C LEU A 324 -1.58 -18.48 -16.43
N ALA A 325 -1.56 -19.72 -16.93
CA ALA A 325 -2.22 -20.84 -16.27
C ALA A 325 -1.63 -21.12 -14.87
N ASP A 326 -0.30 -21.09 -14.73
CA ASP A 326 0.37 -21.29 -13.43
C ASP A 326 0.05 -20.15 -12.45
N LEU A 327 0.04 -18.91 -12.94
CA LEU A 327 -0.28 -17.71 -12.16
C LEU A 327 -1.75 -17.68 -11.73
N ASP A 328 -2.68 -18.07 -12.59
CA ASP A 328 -4.10 -18.18 -12.23
C ASP A 328 -4.33 -19.21 -11.11
N VAL A 329 -3.62 -20.34 -11.14
CA VAL A 329 -3.66 -21.31 -10.05
C VAL A 329 -3.18 -20.71 -8.73
N ARG A 330 -2.15 -19.86 -8.77
CA ARG A 330 -1.63 -19.15 -7.58
C ARG A 330 -2.59 -18.08 -7.10
N GLY A 331 -3.07 -17.22 -7.99
CA GLY A 331 -4.01 -16.14 -7.69
C GLY A 331 -5.35 -16.67 -7.13
N ALA A 332 -5.78 -17.86 -7.54
CA ALA A 332 -6.97 -18.52 -7.01
C ALA A 332 -6.78 -19.15 -5.62
N SER A 333 -5.55 -19.25 -5.11
CA SER A 333 -5.25 -20.00 -3.87
C SER A 333 -5.37 -19.19 -2.58
N PHE A 334 -5.49 -17.86 -2.67
CA PHE A 334 -5.48 -16.97 -1.50
C PHE A 334 -6.78 -17.02 -0.69
N SER A 335 -7.93 -16.99 -1.36
CA SER A 335 -9.23 -16.87 -0.70
C SER A 335 -10.35 -17.51 -1.52
N GLU A 336 -11.58 -17.48 -1.00
CA GLU A 336 -12.77 -17.93 -1.74
C GLU A 336 -13.10 -17.07 -2.97
N VAL A 337 -12.58 -15.83 -3.01
CA VAL A 337 -12.67 -14.94 -4.18
C VAL A 337 -11.33 -14.99 -4.91
N PRO A 338 -11.22 -15.72 -6.04
CA PRO A 338 -9.96 -15.92 -6.72
C PRO A 338 -9.50 -14.67 -7.47
N LEU A 339 -8.19 -14.41 -7.49
CA LEU A 339 -7.58 -13.49 -8.45
C LEU A 339 -7.28 -14.24 -9.74
N THR A 340 -7.85 -13.79 -10.86
CA THR A 340 -7.53 -14.30 -12.21
C THR A 340 -6.50 -13.39 -12.86
N ILE A 341 -5.23 -13.77 -12.77
CA ILE A 341 -4.08 -13.02 -13.28
C ILE A 341 -4.12 -12.89 -14.80
N SER A 342 -4.63 -13.89 -15.51
CA SER A 342 -4.86 -13.82 -16.97
C SER A 342 -5.88 -12.76 -17.40
N GLY A 343 -6.72 -12.30 -16.48
CA GLY A 343 -7.65 -11.19 -16.69
C GLY A 343 -7.00 -9.82 -16.51
N LEU A 344 -5.83 -9.73 -15.89
CA LEU A 344 -5.17 -8.47 -15.56
C LEU A 344 -4.56 -7.79 -16.78
N ALA A 345 -4.23 -6.50 -16.62
CA ALA A 345 -3.65 -5.71 -17.70
C ALA A 345 -2.20 -6.11 -17.97
N THR A 346 -1.82 -6.05 -19.24
CA THR A 346 -0.42 -6.07 -19.67
C THR A 346 0.22 -4.69 -19.54
N LYS A 347 1.54 -4.60 -19.75
CA LYS A 347 2.23 -3.31 -19.89
C LYS A 347 1.59 -2.44 -20.96
N GLU A 348 1.28 -3.01 -22.12
CA GLU A 348 0.73 -2.29 -23.28
C GLU A 348 -0.69 -1.76 -23.00
N ASP A 349 -1.49 -2.54 -22.29
CA ASP A 349 -2.80 -2.12 -21.79
C ASP A 349 -2.69 -0.88 -20.90
N THR A 350 -1.76 -0.92 -19.94
CA THR A 350 -1.54 0.17 -18.98
C THR A 350 -0.92 1.39 -19.63
N ASP A 351 0.00 1.23 -20.59
CA ASP A 351 0.52 2.32 -21.43
C ASP A 351 -0.62 3.08 -22.12
N GLY A 352 -1.56 2.35 -22.72
CA GLY A 352 -2.73 2.96 -23.38
C GLY A 352 -3.69 3.67 -22.41
N VAL A 353 -3.77 3.23 -21.14
CA VAL A 353 -4.48 3.99 -20.09
C VAL A 353 -3.72 5.27 -19.77
N MET A 354 -2.41 5.20 -19.58
CA MET A 354 -1.58 6.35 -19.23
C MET A 354 -1.60 7.44 -20.31
N GLU A 355 -1.48 7.08 -21.59
CA GLU A 355 -1.55 8.03 -22.72
C GLU A 355 -2.88 8.81 -22.73
N ARG A 356 -3.99 8.13 -22.42
CA ARG A 356 -5.31 8.77 -22.31
C ARG A 356 -5.41 9.71 -21.12
N LEU A 357 -4.86 9.34 -19.97
CA LEU A 357 -4.83 10.20 -18.78
C LEU A 357 -3.98 11.44 -19.03
N GLU A 358 -2.80 11.28 -19.65
CA GLU A 358 -1.93 12.40 -20.03
C GLU A 358 -2.64 13.33 -21.01
N THR A 359 -3.27 12.79 -22.05
CA THR A 359 -4.04 13.59 -23.03
C THR A 359 -5.18 14.35 -22.36
N PHE A 360 -5.86 13.74 -21.39
CA PHE A 360 -7.00 14.33 -20.70
C PHE A 360 -6.58 15.44 -19.72
N PHE A 361 -5.58 15.19 -18.89
CA PHE A 361 -5.13 16.13 -17.87
C PHE A 361 -4.17 17.18 -18.38
N GLY A 362 -3.44 16.90 -19.47
CA GLY A 362 -2.44 17.78 -20.05
C GLY A 362 -1.18 17.83 -19.19
N SER A 363 -0.89 18.99 -18.62
CA SER A 363 0.28 19.19 -17.75
C SER A 363 -0.08 19.04 -16.27
N LYS A 364 0.93 18.83 -15.43
CA LYS A 364 0.79 18.92 -13.96
C LYS A 364 0.06 20.19 -13.52
N GLN A 365 0.43 21.34 -14.09
CA GLN A 365 -0.19 22.62 -13.74
C GLN A 365 -1.68 22.64 -14.10
N GLN A 366 -2.03 22.11 -15.28
CA GLN A 366 -3.41 21.98 -15.69
C GLN A 366 -4.20 21.00 -14.81
N PHE A 367 -3.59 19.88 -14.41
CA PHE A 367 -4.16 18.96 -13.43
C PHE A 367 -4.48 19.68 -12.11
N HIS A 368 -3.50 20.37 -11.54
CA HIS A 368 -3.65 21.11 -10.29
C HIS A 368 -4.75 22.18 -10.38
N ASP A 369 -4.72 23.01 -11.42
CA ASP A 369 -5.63 24.15 -11.54
C ASP A 369 -7.08 23.76 -11.82
N LYS A 370 -7.32 22.62 -12.50
CA LYS A 370 -8.66 22.26 -13.01
C LYS A 370 -9.26 21.01 -12.41
N TYR A 371 -8.44 20.05 -11.99
CA TYR A 371 -8.91 18.69 -11.69
C TYR A 371 -8.59 18.24 -10.26
N GLU A 372 -7.49 18.70 -9.68
CA GLU A 372 -7.03 18.24 -8.35
C GLU A 372 -8.10 18.42 -7.28
N ALA A 373 -8.61 19.64 -7.07
CA ALA A 373 -9.59 19.91 -6.02
C ALA A 373 -10.90 19.11 -6.19
N VAL A 374 -11.45 19.07 -7.41
CA VAL A 374 -12.70 18.35 -7.70
C VAL A 374 -12.52 16.84 -7.55
N LEU A 375 -11.42 16.26 -8.03
CA LEU A 375 -11.16 14.83 -7.88
C LEU A 375 -10.90 14.47 -6.42
N MET A 376 -10.16 15.29 -5.68
CA MET A 376 -9.95 15.08 -4.25
C MET A 376 -11.27 15.06 -3.48
N ASP A 377 -12.15 16.04 -3.72
CA ASP A 377 -13.44 16.12 -3.03
C ASP A 377 -14.40 14.98 -3.45
N MET A 378 -14.43 14.61 -4.74
CA MET A 378 -15.22 13.48 -5.22
C MET A 378 -14.77 12.16 -4.57
N ILE A 379 -13.45 11.92 -4.51
CA ILE A 379 -12.89 10.73 -3.87
C ILE A 379 -13.11 10.76 -2.36
N GLN A 380 -12.98 11.92 -1.72
CA GLN A 380 -13.27 12.05 -0.29
C GLN A 380 -14.72 11.66 0.00
N CYS A 381 -15.69 12.12 -0.80
CA CYS A 381 -17.07 11.69 -0.71
C CYS A 381 -17.26 10.18 -0.86
N ALA A 382 -16.51 9.55 -1.77
CA ALA A 382 -16.58 8.11 -2.00
C ALA A 382 -16.11 7.28 -0.79
N PHE A 383 -15.22 7.82 0.04
CA PHE A 383 -14.68 7.16 1.24
C PHE A 383 -15.32 7.62 2.55
N LEU A 384 -16.08 8.72 2.58
CA LEU A 384 -16.77 9.15 3.79
C LEU A 384 -18.00 8.29 4.10
N ARG A 385 -18.06 7.73 5.31
CA ARG A 385 -19.23 7.02 5.82
C ARG A 385 -19.41 7.27 7.32
N ASN A 386 -20.62 7.58 7.73
CA ASN A 386 -21.01 7.67 9.13
C ASN A 386 -21.46 6.30 9.68
N GLU A 387 -21.80 6.27 10.97
CA GLU A 387 -22.27 5.05 11.65
C GLU A 387 -23.48 4.44 10.94
N ALA A 388 -24.54 5.22 10.74
CA ALA A 388 -25.79 4.74 10.13
C ALA A 388 -25.59 4.21 8.71
N GLU A 389 -24.73 4.83 7.91
CA GLU A 389 -24.34 4.32 6.59
C GLU A 389 -23.65 2.96 6.69
N CYS A 390 -22.83 2.75 7.72
CA CYS A 390 -22.09 1.49 7.89
C CYS A 390 -22.92 0.39 8.56
N THR A 391 -23.84 0.72 9.46
CA THR A 391 -24.59 -0.26 10.28
C THR A 391 -26.01 -0.51 9.81
N GLU A 392 -26.64 0.44 9.11
CA GLU A 392 -28.08 0.43 8.85
C GLU A 392 -28.46 0.50 7.38
N GLY A 393 -27.50 0.62 6.45
CA GLY A 393 -27.87 0.80 5.05
C GLY A 393 -28.23 2.23 4.67
N TYR A 394 -28.05 3.18 5.58
CA TYR A 394 -28.62 4.52 5.45
C TYR A 394 -28.14 5.25 4.18
N LEU A 395 -29.08 5.94 3.51
CA LEU A 395 -28.82 6.86 2.41
C LEU A 395 -29.11 8.28 2.88
N LEU A 396 -28.12 9.16 2.75
CA LEU A 396 -28.25 10.55 3.20
C LEU A 396 -29.42 11.29 2.54
N THR A 397 -30.04 12.21 3.29
CA THR A 397 -30.94 13.24 2.71
C THR A 397 -30.14 14.28 1.93
N ASP A 398 -30.82 15.09 1.13
CA ASP A 398 -30.17 16.18 0.41
C ASP A 398 -29.50 17.17 1.39
N GLU A 399 -30.15 17.51 2.52
CA GLU A 399 -29.54 18.38 3.54
C GLU A 399 -28.28 17.77 4.16
N GLU A 400 -28.26 16.46 4.39
CA GLU A 400 -27.09 15.75 4.92
C GLU A 400 -25.95 15.66 3.90
N VAL A 401 -26.27 15.49 2.62
CA VAL A 401 -25.28 15.57 1.53
C VAL A 401 -24.68 16.97 1.49
N GLU A 402 -25.48 18.03 1.57
CA GLU A 402 -24.96 19.40 1.64
C GLU A 402 -24.05 19.61 2.85
N ALA A 403 -24.44 19.11 4.03
CA ALA A 403 -23.62 19.19 5.24
C ALA A 403 -22.28 18.46 5.06
N ARG A 404 -22.29 17.28 4.43
CA ARG A 404 -21.06 16.54 4.09
C ARG A 404 -20.18 17.35 3.13
N LEU A 405 -20.75 17.92 2.08
CA LEU A 405 -20.00 18.71 1.09
C LEU A 405 -19.34 19.94 1.73
N ARG A 406 -20.02 20.63 2.66
CA ARG A 406 -19.41 21.75 3.44
C ARG A 406 -18.21 21.30 4.29
N GLY A 407 -18.14 20.02 4.65
CA GLY A 407 -17.06 19.43 5.43
C GLY A 407 -15.83 19.01 4.61
N LEU A 408 -15.92 18.99 3.28
CA LEU A 408 -14.80 18.56 2.42
C LEU A 408 -13.66 19.57 2.42
N GLY A 409 -12.45 19.10 2.10
CA GLY A 409 -11.23 19.91 2.18
C GLY A 409 -11.32 21.22 1.39
N ASN A 410 -11.76 21.15 0.13
CA ASN A 410 -11.78 22.31 -0.77
C ASN A 410 -13.16 23.01 -0.84
N MET A 411 -14.17 22.50 -0.15
CA MET A 411 -15.56 23.03 -0.17
C MET A 411 -16.01 23.67 1.15
N ARG A 412 -15.08 24.19 1.96
CA ARG A 412 -15.43 24.86 3.24
C ARG A 412 -16.11 26.23 3.06
N ASN A 413 -15.87 26.90 1.94
CA ASN A 413 -16.42 28.23 1.62
C ASN A 413 -17.19 28.16 0.30
N VAL A 414 -18.42 27.65 0.34
CA VAL A 414 -19.25 27.41 -0.84
C VAL A 414 -20.22 28.56 -1.12
N ASP A 415 -20.65 28.65 -2.38
CA ASP A 415 -21.87 29.37 -2.73
C ASP A 415 -23.07 28.46 -2.40
N GLU A 416 -23.87 28.85 -1.41
CA GLU A 416 -24.98 28.03 -0.89
C GLU A 416 -26.04 27.73 -1.95
N ALA A 417 -26.45 28.73 -2.74
CA ALA A 417 -27.44 28.52 -3.80
C ALA A 417 -26.92 27.56 -4.89
N LYS A 418 -25.61 27.63 -5.18
CA LYS A 418 -24.96 26.70 -6.10
C LYS A 418 -24.86 25.29 -5.50
N LEU A 419 -24.54 25.17 -4.21
CA LEU A 419 -24.47 23.89 -3.50
C LEU A 419 -25.84 23.19 -3.50
N GLU A 420 -26.88 23.86 -2.99
CA GLU A 420 -28.25 23.36 -2.94
C GLU A 420 -28.72 22.88 -4.32
N LYS A 421 -28.50 23.71 -5.35
CA LYS A 421 -28.86 23.36 -6.73
C LYS A 421 -28.09 22.12 -7.24
N SER A 422 -26.81 21.99 -6.89
CA SER A 422 -25.97 20.88 -7.36
C SER A 422 -26.38 19.57 -6.70
N VAL A 423 -26.66 19.59 -5.39
CA VAL A 423 -27.18 18.44 -4.65
C VAL A 423 -28.56 18.04 -5.16
N HIS A 424 -29.47 19.00 -5.31
CA HIS A 424 -30.81 18.75 -5.85
C HIS A 424 -30.75 18.10 -7.25
N ASN A 425 -29.89 18.60 -8.13
CA ASN A 425 -29.74 18.04 -9.47
C ASN A 425 -29.16 16.62 -9.44
N ALA A 426 -28.15 16.35 -8.60
CA ALA A 426 -27.60 15.01 -8.42
C ALA A 426 -28.65 14.03 -7.88
N SER A 427 -29.39 14.46 -6.85
CA SER A 427 -30.50 13.73 -6.22
C SER A 427 -31.59 13.37 -7.22
N ALA A 428 -32.03 14.35 -8.04
CA ALA A 428 -33.05 14.14 -9.07
C ALA A 428 -32.61 13.15 -10.17
N LEU A 429 -31.30 13.05 -10.45
CA LEU A 429 -30.75 12.09 -11.41
C LEU A 429 -30.64 10.67 -10.82
N SER A 430 -30.31 10.55 -9.54
CA SER A 430 -29.90 9.27 -8.93
C SER A 430 -31.00 8.60 -8.12
N ARG A 431 -31.76 9.32 -7.29
CA ARG A 431 -32.76 8.71 -6.38
C ARG A 431 -33.81 7.85 -7.10
N PRO A 432 -34.40 8.29 -8.23
CA PRO A 432 -35.38 7.46 -8.94
C PRO A 432 -34.81 6.15 -9.49
N LEU A 433 -33.49 6.10 -9.75
CA LEU A 433 -32.82 4.88 -10.19
C LEU A 433 -32.54 3.95 -9.00
N LEU A 434 -32.07 4.50 -7.88
CA LEU A 434 -31.84 3.75 -6.64
C LEU A 434 -33.14 3.11 -6.14
N GLU A 435 -34.23 3.88 -6.07
CA GLU A 435 -35.55 3.37 -5.66
C GLU A 435 -36.05 2.26 -6.58
N LYS A 436 -35.82 2.38 -7.90
CA LYS A 436 -36.19 1.33 -8.86
C LYS A 436 -35.35 0.08 -8.69
N LEU A 437 -34.06 0.20 -8.40
CA LEU A 437 -33.20 -0.95 -8.15
C LEU A 437 -33.62 -1.66 -6.87
N GLU A 438 -33.95 -0.92 -5.82
CA GLU A 438 -34.47 -1.46 -4.56
C GLU A 438 -35.83 -2.17 -4.76
N GLN A 439 -36.78 -1.51 -5.43
CA GLN A 439 -38.13 -2.07 -5.66
C GLN A 439 -38.15 -3.31 -6.56
N ASN A 440 -37.20 -3.41 -7.49
CA ASN A 440 -37.14 -4.49 -8.48
C ASN A 440 -36.08 -5.56 -8.16
N ASP A 441 -35.56 -5.59 -6.93
CA ASP A 441 -34.55 -6.57 -6.52
C ASP A 441 -33.34 -6.59 -7.49
N GLY A 442 -32.81 -5.39 -7.77
CA GLY A 442 -31.71 -5.16 -8.71
C GLY A 442 -32.07 -5.24 -10.19
N ASN A 443 -33.32 -5.54 -10.58
CA ASN A 443 -33.68 -5.70 -11.98
C ASN A 443 -34.01 -4.38 -12.68
N LEU A 444 -33.29 -4.07 -13.76
CA LEU A 444 -33.50 -2.90 -14.60
C LEU A 444 -33.86 -3.30 -16.03
N THR A 445 -35.02 -2.86 -16.52
CA THR A 445 -35.44 -3.10 -17.91
C THR A 445 -35.03 -1.92 -18.81
N LEU A 446 -34.08 -2.17 -19.71
CA LEU A 446 -33.62 -1.21 -20.71
C LEU A 446 -33.89 -1.76 -22.12
N ARG A 447 -34.60 -0.98 -22.94
CA ARG A 447 -34.90 -1.34 -24.34
C ARG A 447 -35.52 -2.74 -24.49
N GLY A 448 -36.40 -3.12 -23.58
CA GLY A 448 -37.10 -4.41 -23.59
C GLY A 448 -36.28 -5.61 -23.10
N LYS A 449 -35.06 -5.39 -22.57
CA LYS A 449 -34.24 -6.42 -21.92
C LYS A 449 -34.10 -6.10 -20.44
N THR A 450 -34.32 -7.11 -19.59
CA THR A 450 -34.11 -7.00 -18.14
C THR A 450 -32.67 -7.41 -17.81
N TYR A 451 -32.00 -6.56 -17.05
CA TYR A 451 -30.66 -6.77 -16.54
C TYR A 451 -30.74 -6.82 -15.03
N HIS A 452 -30.20 -7.86 -14.41
CA HIS A 452 -29.97 -7.84 -12.97
C HIS A 452 -28.68 -7.07 -12.69
N VAL A 453 -28.78 -6.00 -11.92
CA VAL A 453 -27.70 -5.08 -11.59
C VAL A 453 -27.53 -5.06 -10.08
N GLU A 454 -26.50 -5.74 -9.61
CA GLU A 454 -26.08 -5.65 -8.23
C GLU A 454 -25.15 -4.44 -8.05
N VAL A 455 -25.66 -3.42 -7.34
CA VAL A 455 -24.90 -2.21 -7.00
C VAL A 455 -24.52 -2.29 -5.51
N PRO A 456 -23.21 -2.37 -5.18
CA PRO A 456 -22.78 -2.41 -3.79
C PRO A 456 -23.32 -1.21 -3.00
N GLN A 457 -23.73 -1.45 -1.76
CA GLN A 457 -24.33 -0.41 -0.90
C GLN A 457 -23.47 0.86 -0.81
N ARG A 458 -22.14 0.71 -0.70
CA ARG A 458 -21.18 1.84 -0.69
C ARG A 458 -21.27 2.71 -1.96
N VAL A 459 -21.56 2.13 -3.11
CA VAL A 459 -21.75 2.88 -4.38
C VAL A 459 -23.08 3.63 -4.34
N GLN A 460 -24.14 3.02 -3.80
CA GLN A 460 -25.44 3.68 -3.63
C GLN A 460 -25.33 4.89 -2.69
N GLN A 461 -24.52 4.78 -1.63
CA GLN A 461 -24.26 5.86 -0.67
C GLN A 461 -23.40 6.99 -1.26
N ALA A 462 -22.43 6.66 -2.11
CA ALA A 462 -21.52 7.64 -2.71
C ALA A 462 -22.08 8.36 -3.94
N VAL A 463 -23.06 7.79 -4.65
CA VAL A 463 -23.46 8.30 -5.98
C VAL A 463 -23.93 9.75 -5.96
N ILE A 464 -24.79 10.13 -5.01
CA ILE A 464 -25.33 11.49 -4.92
C ILE A 464 -24.23 12.48 -4.50
N PRO A 465 -23.48 12.28 -3.39
CA PRO A 465 -22.39 13.18 -3.01
C PRO A 465 -21.35 13.38 -4.12
N VAL A 466 -20.89 12.32 -4.76
CA VAL A 466 -19.85 12.38 -5.81
C VAL A 466 -20.32 13.18 -7.01
N LEU A 467 -21.55 12.95 -7.48
CA LEU A 467 -22.12 13.71 -8.60
C LEU A 467 -22.34 15.18 -8.21
N ALA A 468 -22.81 15.44 -6.99
CA ALA A 468 -23.05 16.80 -6.50
C ALA A 468 -21.76 17.64 -6.48
N VAL A 469 -20.63 17.05 -6.06
CA VAL A 469 -19.31 17.71 -6.12
C VAL A 469 -18.97 18.08 -7.58
N GLY A 470 -19.02 17.13 -8.51
CA GLY A 470 -18.68 17.40 -9.91
C GLY A 470 -19.55 18.51 -10.53
N LEU A 471 -20.86 18.49 -10.26
CA LEU A 471 -21.79 19.54 -10.68
C LEU A 471 -21.49 20.89 -10.03
N TYR A 472 -21.13 20.90 -8.74
CA TYR A 472 -20.77 22.12 -8.03
C TYR A 472 -19.51 22.77 -8.61
N TYR A 473 -18.51 22.00 -9.02
CA TYR A 473 -17.33 22.54 -9.69
C TYR A 473 -17.61 23.05 -11.12
N GLY A 474 -18.82 22.84 -11.64
CA GLY A 474 -19.22 23.28 -12.98
C GLY A 474 -18.61 22.45 -14.10
N ILE A 475 -18.15 21.22 -13.79
CA ILE A 475 -17.74 20.26 -14.79
C ILE A 475 -18.98 19.84 -15.60
N ASP A 476 -18.81 19.68 -16.91
CA ASP A 476 -19.93 19.27 -17.76
C ASP A 476 -20.46 17.89 -17.33
N SER A 477 -21.78 17.69 -17.47
CA SER A 477 -22.44 16.48 -16.96
C SER A 477 -21.93 15.18 -17.59
N GLY A 478 -21.42 15.24 -18.83
CA GLY A 478 -20.82 14.09 -19.51
C GLY A 478 -19.50 13.67 -18.85
N THR A 479 -18.61 14.64 -18.60
CA THR A 479 -17.35 14.41 -17.90
C THR A 479 -17.56 14.01 -16.44
N VAL A 480 -18.50 14.64 -15.72
CA VAL A 480 -18.85 14.23 -14.34
C VAL A 480 -19.32 12.78 -14.32
N ALA A 481 -20.21 12.39 -15.24
CA ALA A 481 -20.69 11.02 -15.33
C ALA A 481 -19.56 10.03 -15.64
N ALA A 482 -18.60 10.40 -16.50
CA ALA A 482 -17.44 9.57 -16.81
C ALA A 482 -16.52 9.39 -15.60
N MET A 483 -16.19 10.48 -14.88
CA MET A 483 -15.39 10.43 -13.66
C MET A 483 -16.06 9.59 -12.58
N ALA A 484 -17.34 9.86 -12.30
CA ALA A 484 -18.12 9.14 -11.31
C ALA A 484 -18.22 7.64 -11.65
N ARG A 485 -18.40 7.30 -12.95
CA ARG A 485 -18.40 5.90 -13.40
C ARG A 485 -17.12 5.18 -13.00
N TYR A 486 -15.94 5.75 -13.26
CA TYR A 486 -14.68 5.10 -12.90
C TYR A 486 -14.52 4.98 -11.38
N ILE A 487 -14.88 6.01 -10.61
CA ILE A 487 -14.90 5.95 -9.14
C ILE A 487 -15.76 4.76 -8.68
N PHE A 488 -16.99 4.64 -9.20
CA PHE A 488 -17.88 3.56 -8.81
C PHE A 488 -17.42 2.18 -9.29
N MET A 489 -16.74 2.09 -10.44
CA MET A 489 -16.16 0.84 -10.92
C MET A 489 -15.05 0.36 -9.97
N PHE A 490 -14.15 1.26 -9.55
CA PHE A 490 -13.13 0.94 -8.56
C PHE A 490 -13.75 0.62 -7.19
N MET A 491 -14.74 1.39 -6.75
CA MET A 491 -15.49 1.05 -5.55
C MET A 491 -16.27 -0.25 -5.69
N SER A 492 -16.61 -0.74 -6.88
CA SER A 492 -17.40 -1.96 -6.99
C SER A 492 -16.56 -3.22 -6.86
N MET A 493 -15.23 -3.12 -7.02
CA MET A 493 -14.29 -4.24 -6.91
C MET A 493 -14.74 -5.49 -7.69
N LYS A 494 -15.34 -5.31 -8.87
CA LYS A 494 -15.74 -6.44 -9.72
C LYS A 494 -14.58 -6.85 -10.64
N PRO A 495 -13.98 -8.05 -10.47
CA PRO A 495 -12.82 -8.49 -11.24
C PRO A 495 -13.11 -8.72 -12.74
N ASP A 496 -14.36 -9.03 -13.10
CA ASP A 496 -14.75 -9.37 -14.48
C ASP A 496 -15.06 -8.14 -15.37
N SER A 497 -14.22 -7.11 -15.28
CA SER A 497 -14.36 -5.94 -16.15
C SER A 497 -13.58 -6.11 -17.44
N ALA A 498 -14.27 -6.06 -18.58
CA ALA A 498 -13.63 -5.91 -19.89
C ALA A 498 -12.94 -4.54 -20.08
N ASP A 499 -13.12 -3.60 -19.14
CA ASP A 499 -12.48 -2.29 -19.17
C ASP A 499 -11.02 -2.37 -18.73
N VAL A 500 -10.13 -1.95 -19.63
CA VAL A 500 -8.68 -2.01 -19.45
C VAL A 500 -8.17 -1.18 -18.27
N ALA A 501 -8.79 -0.05 -17.94
CA ALA A 501 -8.38 0.76 -16.79
C ALA A 501 -8.69 0.05 -15.46
N VAL A 502 -9.77 -0.72 -15.42
CA VAL A 502 -10.09 -1.56 -14.26
C VAL A 502 -9.10 -2.70 -14.14
N ARG A 503 -8.80 -3.42 -15.24
CA ARG A 503 -7.80 -4.50 -15.24
C ARG A 503 -6.43 -4.00 -14.75
N ALA A 504 -6.03 -2.80 -15.16
CA ALA A 504 -4.76 -2.18 -14.76
C ALA A 504 -4.75 -1.74 -13.28
N ALA A 505 -5.89 -1.30 -12.75
CA ALA A 505 -6.01 -1.02 -11.31
C ALA A 505 -6.05 -2.32 -10.47
N PHE A 506 -6.54 -3.43 -11.02
CA PHE A 506 -6.59 -4.72 -10.31
C PHE A 506 -5.21 -5.39 -10.20
N CYS A 507 -4.25 -5.05 -11.05
CA CYS A 507 -2.84 -5.38 -10.82
C CYS A 507 -2.30 -4.80 -9.49
N HIS A 508 -3.00 -3.83 -8.90
CA HIS A 508 -2.63 -3.24 -7.61
C HIS A 508 -2.97 -4.11 -6.39
N HIS A 509 -3.56 -5.29 -6.58
CA HIS A 509 -3.85 -6.21 -5.49
C HIS A 509 -2.58 -6.84 -4.90
N CYS A 510 -2.53 -6.97 -3.57
CA CYS A 510 -1.40 -7.55 -2.87
C CYS A 510 -1.12 -8.99 -3.36
N GLU A 511 -2.18 -9.74 -3.65
CA GLU A 511 -2.18 -11.09 -4.21
C GLU A 511 -1.44 -11.17 -5.54
N ASP A 512 -1.55 -10.15 -6.41
CA ASP A 512 -0.80 -10.07 -7.68
C ASP A 512 0.70 -9.99 -7.38
N TYR A 513 1.10 -9.05 -6.51
CA TYR A 513 2.49 -8.87 -6.11
C TYR A 513 3.09 -10.13 -5.45
N ILE A 514 2.33 -10.81 -4.58
CA ILE A 514 2.78 -12.07 -3.96
C ILE A 514 2.96 -13.13 -5.04
N SER A 515 1.98 -13.30 -5.92
CA SER A 515 2.02 -14.31 -7.00
C SER A 515 3.19 -14.09 -7.94
N LEU A 516 3.37 -12.85 -8.41
CA LEU A 516 4.42 -12.47 -9.35
C LEU A 516 5.80 -12.59 -8.72
N MET A 517 5.99 -12.15 -7.47
CA MET A 517 7.30 -12.27 -6.80
C MET A 517 7.66 -13.72 -6.46
N GLU A 518 6.69 -14.58 -6.15
CA GLU A 518 6.97 -16.01 -5.92
C GLU A 518 7.18 -16.79 -7.23
N TYR A 519 6.66 -16.29 -8.35
CA TYR A 519 6.79 -16.94 -9.65
C TYR A 519 8.07 -16.52 -10.38
N TYR A 520 8.34 -15.21 -10.43
CA TYR A 520 9.44 -14.65 -11.20
C TYR A 520 10.69 -14.45 -10.33
N PRO A 521 11.81 -15.15 -10.64
CA PRO A 521 13.06 -14.93 -9.93
C PRO A 521 13.62 -13.51 -10.22
N PRO A 522 14.59 -13.03 -9.41
CA PRO A 522 15.18 -11.71 -9.60
C PRO A 522 15.81 -11.44 -10.97
N ALA A 523 16.19 -12.49 -11.71
CA ALA A 523 16.72 -12.40 -13.06
C ALA A 523 15.66 -11.96 -14.10
N ASP A 524 14.39 -12.18 -13.79
CA ASP A 524 13.25 -11.81 -14.63
C ASP A 524 12.73 -10.40 -14.28
N HIS A 525 13.35 -9.69 -13.33
CA HIS A 525 12.95 -8.31 -13.05
C HIS A 525 13.46 -7.38 -14.17
N GLY A 526 12.62 -6.46 -14.63
CA GLY A 526 12.96 -5.46 -15.64
C GLY A 526 13.44 -4.13 -15.06
N MET A 527 14.31 -3.43 -15.79
CA MET A 527 14.65 -2.02 -15.55
C MET A 527 13.51 -1.07 -15.95
N GLU A 528 12.59 -1.54 -16.79
CA GLU A 528 11.37 -0.86 -17.21
C GLU A 528 10.21 -1.87 -17.27
N ALA A 529 8.97 -1.40 -17.31
CA ALA A 529 7.80 -2.25 -17.44
C ALA A 529 7.82 -3.00 -18.78
N TYR A 530 7.47 -4.29 -18.76
CA TYR A 530 7.47 -5.12 -19.97
C TYR A 530 6.51 -6.30 -19.89
N THR A 531 6.15 -6.83 -21.07
CA THR A 531 5.32 -8.04 -21.22
C THR A 531 6.16 -9.17 -21.81
N ARG A 532 6.08 -10.36 -21.20
CA ARG A 532 6.62 -11.61 -21.75
C ARG A 532 5.63 -12.22 -22.73
N ALA A 533 6.12 -12.70 -23.86
CA ALA A 533 5.33 -13.33 -24.92
C ALA A 533 5.13 -14.83 -24.71
#